data_AF-A0A1M3K1I7-F1
#
_entry.id   AF-A0A1M3K1I7-F1
#
_cell.length_a   1.000
_cell.length_b   1.000
_cell.length_c   1.000
_cell.angle_alpha   90.00
_cell.angle_beta   90.00
_cell.angle_gamma   90.00
#
_symmetry.space_group_name_H-M   'P 1'
#
loop_
_entity.id
_entity.type
_entity.pdbx_description
1 polymer ?
#
loop_
_entity_poly.entity_id
_entity_poly.type
_entity_poly.pdbx_seq_one_letter_code
_entity_poly.pdbx_strand_id
1 'polypeptide(L)'
;MHREIQTFLLIIFRKPKIVIAIFSFILLPGVFLHEVSHWLTAIFLRVRVIKFSLVPETSKNGQLRLGFVQTQKCDPLRDSLIGLAPFVFGIMVIAWIGSSQLALRPVVEALFAGDAAKIGDSLFISMGQADYWIWLYLAFSISSTMVPSPSDRQSWIPILIGVIVIFIGLLLVGLDDLIFLRFTPILEEWLRLIALVLAGSTIIHLTILLPTWFARKIISRLTGTQLVRV
;
A
#
# COMPACT_ATOMS: atom_id res chain seq x y z
N MET A 1 8.64 6.38 -5.93
CA MET A 1 9.26 6.50 -4.59
C MET A 1 10.38 5.49 -4.36
N HIS A 2 10.16 4.17 -4.47
CA HIS A 2 11.19 3.16 -4.21
C HIS A 2 12.53 3.42 -4.91
N ARG A 3 12.50 3.76 -6.21
CA ARG A 3 13.71 4.15 -6.96
C ARG A 3 14.43 5.34 -6.36
N GLU A 4 13.70 6.36 -5.88
CA GLU A 4 14.28 7.57 -5.29
C GLU A 4 14.99 7.25 -3.96
N ILE A 5 14.37 6.43 -3.11
CA ILE A 5 14.99 5.96 -1.85
C ILE A 5 16.23 5.11 -2.14
N GLN A 6 16.12 4.14 -3.06
CA GLN A 6 17.26 3.31 -3.45
C GLN A 6 18.41 4.12 -4.05
N THR A 7 18.10 5.12 -4.88
CA THR A 7 19.07 6.05 -5.48
C THR A 7 19.76 6.87 -4.40
N PHE A 8 18.98 7.44 -3.47
CA PHE A 8 19.50 8.20 -2.34
C PHE A 8 20.45 7.36 -1.48
N LEU A 9 20.03 6.15 -1.10
CA LEU A 9 20.86 5.20 -0.36
C LEU A 9 22.11 4.80 -1.15
N LEU A 10 22.03 4.64 -2.46
CA LEU A 10 23.17 4.27 -3.30
C LEU A 10 24.23 5.36 -3.35
N ILE A 11 23.83 6.64 -3.38
CA ILE A 11 24.77 7.77 -3.34
C ILE A 11 25.53 7.79 -2.00
N ILE A 12 24.86 7.47 -0.90
CA ILE A 12 25.44 7.48 0.45
C ILE A 12 26.34 6.26 0.68
N PHE A 13 25.81 5.05 0.49
CA PHE A 13 26.51 3.82 0.89
C PHE A 13 27.41 3.26 -0.22
N ARG A 14 27.20 3.63 -1.49
CA ARG A 14 27.95 3.20 -2.67
C ARG A 14 28.10 1.68 -2.85
N LYS A 15 27.32 0.88 -2.12
CA LYS A 15 27.36 -0.58 -2.10
C LYS A 15 25.94 -1.12 -2.30
N PRO A 16 25.61 -1.70 -3.47
CA PRO A 16 24.25 -2.17 -3.77
C PRO A 16 23.69 -3.15 -2.74
N LYS A 17 24.52 -4.05 -2.20
CA LYS A 17 24.10 -5.01 -1.15
C LYS A 17 23.63 -4.32 0.13
N ILE A 18 24.32 -3.26 0.56
CA ILE A 18 23.94 -2.48 1.76
C ILE A 18 22.64 -1.72 1.49
N VAL A 19 22.50 -1.14 0.30
CA VAL A 19 21.27 -0.45 -0.12
C VAL A 19 20.07 -1.39 -0.07
N ILE A 20 20.20 -2.59 -0.64
CA ILE A 20 19.14 -3.61 -0.61
C ILE A 20 18.80 -4.00 0.83
N ALA A 21 19.80 -4.23 1.68
CA ALA A 21 19.57 -4.60 3.08
C ALA A 21 18.82 -3.51 3.85
N ILE A 22 19.25 -2.25 3.76
CA ILE A 22 18.60 -1.11 4.43
C ILE A 22 17.19 -0.91 3.88
N PHE A 23 17.03 -0.91 2.55
CA PHE A 23 15.72 -0.74 1.91
C PHE A 23 14.74 -1.84 2.30
N SER A 24 15.21 -3.09 2.35
CA SER A 24 14.39 -4.23 2.77
C SER A 24 14.03 -4.15 4.24
N PHE A 25 14.94 -3.69 5.10
CA PHE A 25 14.66 -3.46 6.51
C PHE A 25 13.60 -2.37 6.73
N ILE A 26 13.69 -1.25 6.01
CA ILE A 26 12.70 -0.16 6.08
C ILE A 26 11.31 -0.66 5.71
N LEU A 27 11.20 -1.46 4.64
CA LEU A 27 9.94 -1.99 4.14
C LEU A 27 9.50 -3.31 4.78
N LEU A 28 10.29 -3.87 5.70
CA LEU A 28 10.05 -5.19 6.28
C LEU A 28 8.67 -5.32 6.94
N PRO A 29 8.17 -4.34 7.74
CA PRO A 29 6.82 -4.45 8.32
C PRO A 29 5.72 -4.57 7.27
N GLY A 30 5.83 -3.79 6.19
CA GLY A 30 4.89 -3.86 5.07
C GLY A 30 4.98 -5.17 4.30
N VAL A 31 6.20 -5.62 3.96
CA VAL A 31 6.43 -6.92 3.32
C VAL A 31 5.91 -8.06 4.19
N PHE A 32 6.14 -8.00 5.50
CA PHE A 32 5.61 -8.99 6.43
C PHE A 32 4.08 -9.07 6.36
N LEU A 33 3.38 -7.93 6.48
CA LEU A 33 1.92 -7.90 6.37
C LEU A 33 1.46 -8.42 5.01
N HIS A 34 2.15 -8.05 3.93
CA HIS A 34 1.84 -8.48 2.57
C HIS A 34 1.90 -10.01 2.43
N GLU A 35 3.05 -10.61 2.75
CA GLU A 35 3.24 -12.06 2.58
C GLU A 35 2.37 -12.86 3.57
N VAL A 36 2.18 -12.37 4.80
CA VAL A 36 1.28 -13.00 5.76
C VAL A 36 -0.18 -12.96 5.29
N SER A 37 -0.59 -11.91 4.57
CA SER A 37 -1.95 -11.82 4.01
C SER A 37 -2.20 -12.89 2.94
N HIS A 38 -1.22 -13.16 2.08
CA HIS A 38 -1.26 -14.29 1.15
C HIS A 38 -1.35 -15.62 1.91
N TRP A 39 -0.46 -15.81 2.89
CA TRP A 39 -0.36 -17.04 3.67
C TRP A 39 -1.64 -17.37 4.44
N LEU A 40 -2.20 -16.39 5.16
CA LEU A 40 -3.44 -16.54 5.92
C LEU A 40 -4.60 -16.88 4.98
N THR A 41 -4.76 -16.13 3.89
CA THR A 41 -5.83 -16.38 2.91
C THR A 41 -5.70 -17.75 2.27
N ALA A 42 -4.48 -18.20 1.96
CA ALA A 42 -4.23 -19.53 1.44
C ALA A 42 -4.66 -20.61 2.46
N ILE A 43 -4.35 -20.45 3.74
CA ILE A 43 -4.80 -21.37 4.80
C ILE A 43 -6.32 -21.39 4.90
N PHE A 44 -6.98 -20.23 4.95
CA PHE A 44 -8.44 -20.15 5.03
C PHE A 44 -9.13 -20.83 3.83
N LEU A 45 -8.56 -20.70 2.64
CA LEU A 45 -9.04 -21.33 1.40
C LEU A 45 -8.54 -22.77 1.20
N ARG A 46 -7.86 -23.33 2.20
CA ARG A 46 -7.30 -24.68 2.21
C ARG A 46 -6.37 -24.95 1.03
N VAL A 47 -5.60 -23.94 0.63
CA VAL A 47 -4.54 -24.02 -0.38
C VAL A 47 -3.20 -24.19 0.32
N ARG A 48 -2.45 -25.23 -0.07
CA ARG A 48 -1.14 -25.53 0.53
C ARG A 48 -0.11 -24.46 0.14
N VAL A 49 0.58 -23.92 1.14
CA VAL A 49 1.74 -23.05 0.94
C VAL A 49 3.00 -23.90 0.83
N ILE A 50 3.76 -23.72 -0.25
CA ILE A 50 4.98 -24.49 -0.57
C ILE A 50 6.21 -23.78 -0.02
N LYS A 51 6.28 -22.45 -0.21
CA LYS A 51 7.42 -21.64 0.26
C LYS A 51 6.94 -20.31 0.81
N PHE A 52 7.69 -19.82 1.78
CA PHE A 52 7.52 -18.51 2.40
C PHE A 52 8.91 -17.93 2.69
N SER A 53 9.15 -16.69 2.30
CA SER A 53 10.39 -15.98 2.60
C SER A 53 10.13 -14.48 2.74
N LEU A 54 10.83 -13.87 3.70
CA LEU A 54 10.91 -12.42 3.88
C LEU A 54 12.32 -11.88 3.57
N VAL A 55 13.20 -12.76 3.07
CA VAL A 55 14.57 -12.40 2.72
C VAL A 55 14.57 -11.91 1.28
N PRO A 56 15.15 -10.72 1.01
CA PRO A 56 15.19 -10.19 -0.34
C PRO A 56 16.07 -11.04 -1.25
N GLU A 57 15.58 -11.31 -2.45
CA GLU A 57 16.30 -12.04 -3.48
C GLU A 57 16.25 -11.28 -4.82
N THR A 58 17.32 -11.38 -5.60
CA THR A 58 17.32 -10.85 -6.96
C THR A 58 16.80 -11.93 -7.89
N SER A 59 15.65 -11.68 -8.53
CA SER A 59 15.09 -12.58 -9.53
C SER A 59 16.02 -12.74 -10.74
N LYS A 60 15.86 -13.82 -11.51
CA LYS A 60 16.62 -14.09 -12.74
C LYS A 60 16.58 -12.93 -13.75
N ASN A 61 15.52 -12.11 -13.69
CA ASN A 61 15.31 -10.96 -14.58
C ASN A 61 15.94 -9.66 -14.02
N GLY A 62 16.76 -9.74 -12.97
CA GLY A 62 17.40 -8.58 -12.33
C GLY A 62 16.48 -7.74 -11.43
N GLN A 63 15.21 -8.12 -11.28
CA GLN A 63 14.27 -7.43 -10.40
C GLN A 63 14.47 -7.84 -8.94
N LEU A 64 14.52 -6.86 -8.04
CA LEU A 64 14.56 -7.09 -6.60
C LEU A 64 13.18 -7.55 -6.12
N ARG A 65 13.14 -8.73 -5.51
CA ARG A 65 11.97 -9.28 -4.82
C ARG A 65 12.23 -9.21 -3.32
N LEU A 66 11.40 -8.51 -2.56
CA LEU A 66 11.62 -8.28 -1.12
C LEU A 66 11.15 -9.45 -0.26
N GLY A 67 10.11 -10.15 -0.71
CA GLY A 67 9.52 -11.31 -0.05
C GLY A 67 8.73 -12.15 -1.04
N PHE A 68 8.33 -13.35 -0.60
CA PHE A 68 7.42 -14.19 -1.36
C PHE A 68 6.69 -15.25 -0.56
N VAL A 69 5.46 -15.48 -0.96
CA VAL A 69 4.70 -16.70 -0.71
C VAL A 69 4.49 -17.45 -2.02
N GLN A 70 4.77 -18.75 -2.03
CA GLN A 70 4.46 -19.64 -3.13
C GLN A 70 3.41 -20.65 -2.69
N THR A 71 2.27 -20.66 -3.36
CA THR A 71 1.17 -21.61 -3.14
C THR A 71 1.23 -22.76 -4.15
N GLN A 72 0.58 -23.86 -3.82
CA GLN A 72 0.26 -24.89 -4.81
C GLN A 72 -0.74 -24.32 -5.84
N LYS A 73 -0.59 -24.77 -7.09
CA LYS A 73 -1.57 -24.45 -8.14
C LYS A 73 -2.98 -24.82 -7.67
N CYS A 74 -3.88 -23.85 -7.68
CA CYS A 74 -5.27 -23.99 -7.30
C CYS A 74 -6.19 -23.45 -8.40
N ASP A 75 -7.51 -23.46 -8.20
CA ASP A 75 -8.44 -22.89 -9.17
C ASP A 75 -8.34 -21.34 -9.19
N PRO A 76 -8.75 -20.71 -10.31
CA PRO A 76 -8.60 -19.29 -10.49
C PRO A 76 -9.26 -18.43 -9.42
N LEU A 77 -10.37 -18.85 -8.82
CA LEU A 77 -11.08 -18.07 -7.80
C LEU A 77 -10.24 -17.99 -6.52
N ARG A 78 -9.79 -19.14 -6.00
CA ARG A 78 -8.93 -19.17 -4.80
C ARG A 78 -7.63 -18.42 -5.03
N ASP A 79 -7.02 -18.58 -6.20
CA ASP A 79 -5.78 -17.89 -6.55
C ASP A 79 -5.97 -16.37 -6.62
N SER A 80 -7.10 -15.90 -7.16
CA SER A 80 -7.46 -14.48 -7.19
C SER A 80 -7.61 -13.90 -5.79
N LEU A 81 -8.31 -14.61 -4.90
CA LEU A 81 -8.56 -14.16 -3.52
C LEU A 81 -7.26 -14.08 -2.73
N ILE A 82 -6.37 -15.06 -2.90
CA ILE A 82 -5.02 -15.03 -2.33
C ILE A 82 -4.27 -13.80 -2.88
N GLY A 83 -4.27 -13.59 -4.19
CA GLY A 83 -3.62 -12.46 -4.85
C GLY A 83 -4.13 -11.09 -4.39
N LEU A 84 -5.43 -10.97 -4.10
CA LEU A 84 -6.06 -9.73 -3.63
C LEU A 84 -5.82 -9.47 -2.14
N ALA A 85 -5.49 -10.49 -1.35
CA ALA A 85 -5.42 -10.39 0.10
C ALA A 85 -4.49 -9.28 0.62
N PRO A 86 -3.23 -9.14 0.17
CA PRO A 86 -2.34 -8.09 0.68
C PRO A 86 -2.91 -6.67 0.54
N PHE A 87 -3.64 -6.42 -0.55
CA PHE A 87 -4.28 -5.14 -0.77
C PHE A 87 -5.42 -4.89 0.21
N VAL A 88 -6.29 -5.88 0.42
CA VAL A 88 -7.43 -5.78 1.34
C VAL A 88 -6.93 -5.60 2.78
N PHE A 89 -6.02 -6.45 3.24
CA PHE A 89 -5.43 -6.35 4.58
C PHE A 89 -4.66 -5.04 4.75
N GLY A 90 -3.89 -4.62 3.74
CA GLY A 90 -3.17 -3.34 3.75
C GLY A 90 -4.09 -2.12 3.90
N ILE A 91 -5.20 -2.09 3.14
CA ILE A 91 -6.22 -1.03 3.26
C ILE A 91 -6.81 -1.01 4.66
N MET A 92 -7.20 -2.17 5.19
CA MET A 92 -7.79 -2.27 6.53
C MET A 92 -6.85 -1.72 7.61
N VAL A 93 -5.58 -2.13 7.57
CA VAL A 93 -4.58 -1.69 8.55
C VAL A 93 -4.27 -0.20 8.40
N ILE A 94 -4.14 0.33 7.18
CA ILE A 94 -3.90 1.77 6.97
C ILE A 94 -5.12 2.59 7.39
N ALA A 95 -6.33 2.15 7.08
CA ALA A 95 -7.55 2.83 7.51
C ALA A 95 -7.62 2.91 9.05
N TRP A 96 -7.27 1.82 9.74
CA TRP A 96 -7.17 1.80 11.19
C TRP A 96 -6.07 2.73 11.73
N ILE A 97 -4.85 2.67 11.18
CA ILE A 97 -3.75 3.56 11.60
C ILE A 97 -4.13 5.03 11.37
N GLY A 98 -4.63 5.36 10.18
CA GLY A 98 -5.00 6.71 9.80
C GLY A 98 -6.13 7.29 10.64
N SER A 99 -7.16 6.50 10.94
CA SER A 99 -8.31 6.95 11.73
C SER A 99 -8.01 6.99 13.23
N SER A 100 -7.39 5.93 13.78
CA SER A 100 -7.31 5.71 15.22
C SER A 100 -6.00 6.16 15.85
N GLN A 101 -4.88 6.08 15.11
CA GLN A 101 -3.55 6.38 15.66
C GLN A 101 -3.02 7.73 15.21
N LEU A 102 -3.28 8.10 13.96
CA LEU A 102 -2.81 9.36 13.37
C LEU A 102 -3.87 10.47 13.38
N ALA A 103 -5.12 10.16 13.74
CA ALA A 103 -6.23 11.13 13.74
C ALA A 103 -6.34 11.93 12.42
N LEU A 104 -6.24 11.26 11.26
CA LEU A 104 -6.26 11.91 9.94
C LEU A 104 -7.67 12.25 9.42
N ARG A 105 -8.73 11.80 10.10
CA ARG A 105 -10.11 12.05 9.65
C ARG A 105 -10.44 13.55 9.54
N PRO A 106 -10.13 14.40 10.55
CA PRO A 106 -10.32 15.86 10.42
C PRO A 106 -9.48 16.49 9.31
N VAL A 107 -8.26 15.98 9.07
CA VAL A 107 -7.39 16.46 7.97
C VAL A 107 -8.07 16.22 6.62
N VAL A 108 -8.62 15.02 6.41
CA VAL A 108 -9.30 14.65 5.17
C VAL A 108 -10.63 15.40 5.00
N GLU A 109 -11.40 15.58 6.07
CA GLU A 109 -12.62 16.40 6.05
C GLU A 109 -12.31 17.86 5.69
N ALA A 110 -11.26 18.45 6.26
CA ALA A 110 -10.82 19.81 5.93
C ALA A 110 -10.33 19.92 4.47
N LEU A 111 -9.65 18.89 3.97
CA LEU A 111 -9.21 18.81 2.57
C LEU A 111 -10.41 18.79 1.61
N PHE A 112 -11.43 17.98 1.88
CA PHE A 112 -12.65 17.93 1.07
C PHE A 112 -13.47 19.22 1.15
N ALA A 113 -13.45 19.90 2.30
CA ALA A 113 -14.09 21.20 2.46
C ALA A 113 -13.32 22.36 1.82
N GLY A 114 -12.07 22.14 1.37
CA GLY A 114 -11.22 23.19 0.82
C GLY A 114 -10.77 24.24 1.87
N ASP A 115 -10.82 23.88 3.16
CA ASP A 115 -10.55 24.80 4.27
C ASP A 115 -9.08 24.73 4.69
N ALA A 116 -8.23 25.55 4.05
CA ALA A 116 -6.79 25.53 4.25
C ALA A 116 -6.34 25.77 5.70
N ALA A 117 -7.08 26.59 6.47
CA ALA A 117 -6.76 26.85 7.86
C ALA A 117 -6.96 25.58 8.71
N LYS A 118 -8.11 24.92 8.56
CA LYS A 118 -8.40 23.68 9.28
C LYS A 118 -7.50 22.52 8.89
N ILE A 119 -6.96 22.49 7.67
CA ILE A 119 -5.95 21.50 7.27
C ILE A 119 -4.71 21.63 8.16
N GLY A 120 -4.20 22.86 8.34
CA GLY A 120 -3.04 23.12 9.18
C GLY A 120 -3.25 22.72 10.63
N ASP A 121 -4.38 23.16 11.22
CA ASP A 121 -4.72 22.85 12.61
C ASP A 121 -4.87 21.34 12.84
N SER A 122 -5.57 20.66 11.93
CA SER A 122 -5.78 19.20 12.01
C SER A 122 -4.48 18.42 11.86
N LEU A 123 -3.56 18.87 10.99
CA LEU A 123 -2.23 18.28 10.85
C LEU A 123 -1.39 18.46 12.12
N PHE A 124 -1.47 19.62 12.76
CA PHE A 124 -0.76 19.87 14.02
C PHE A 124 -1.27 18.95 15.14
N ILE A 125 -2.59 18.77 15.25
CA ILE A 125 -3.21 17.84 16.20
C ILE A 125 -2.78 16.38 15.91
N SER A 126 -2.72 16.01 14.63
CA SER A 126 -2.25 14.69 14.18
C SER A 126 -0.80 14.42 14.61
N MET A 127 0.10 15.38 14.40
CA MET A 127 1.51 15.28 14.82
C MET A 127 1.70 15.22 16.34
N GLY A 128 0.70 15.67 17.12
CA GLY A 128 0.69 15.58 18.58
C GLY A 128 0.24 14.23 19.14
N GLN A 129 -0.19 13.27 18.30
CA GLN A 129 -0.61 11.95 18.76
C GLN A 129 0.57 11.13 19.33
N ALA A 130 0.28 10.25 20.27
CA ALA A 130 1.28 9.34 20.84
C ALA A 130 1.88 8.44 19.75
N ASP A 131 3.20 8.25 19.79
CA ASP A 131 3.94 7.40 18.85
C ASP A 131 3.71 7.75 17.35
N TYR A 132 3.30 9.00 17.06
CA TYR A 132 2.95 9.46 15.72
C TYR A 132 3.94 9.01 14.64
N TRP A 133 5.25 9.17 14.90
CA TRP A 133 6.30 8.82 13.94
C TRP A 133 6.42 7.31 13.67
N ILE A 134 6.14 6.47 14.67
CA ILE A 134 6.11 5.01 14.52
C ILE A 134 4.92 4.61 13.66
N TRP A 135 3.74 5.17 13.95
CA TRP A 135 2.53 4.92 13.16
C TRP A 135 2.64 5.44 11.73
N LEU A 136 3.25 6.61 11.54
CA LEU A 136 3.54 7.18 10.23
C LEU A 136 4.50 6.28 9.44
N TYR A 137 5.54 5.76 10.09
CA TYR A 137 6.47 4.80 9.51
C TYR A 137 5.78 3.48 9.12
N LEU A 138 4.94 2.92 9.98
CA LEU A 138 4.21 1.69 9.69
C LEU A 138 3.23 1.89 8.53
N ALA A 139 2.46 2.98 8.55
CA ALA A 139 1.55 3.33 7.45
C ALA A 139 2.32 3.53 6.14
N PHE A 140 3.48 4.17 6.17
CA PHE A 140 4.37 4.29 5.01
C PHE A 140 4.84 2.92 4.48
N SER A 141 5.34 2.07 5.37
CA SER A 141 5.88 0.74 5.02
C SER A 141 4.81 -0.15 4.39
N ILE A 142 3.61 -0.17 4.98
CA ILE A 142 2.46 -0.96 4.51
C ILE A 142 1.93 -0.39 3.20
N SER A 143 1.69 0.91 3.10
CA SER A 143 1.17 1.53 1.88
C SER A 143 2.11 1.37 0.68
N SER A 144 3.42 1.36 0.92
CA SER A 144 4.45 1.13 -0.09
C SER A 144 4.47 -0.30 -0.65
N THR A 145 3.94 -1.27 0.10
CA THR A 145 4.08 -2.71 -0.20
C THR A 145 2.74 -3.40 -0.45
N MET A 146 1.60 -2.81 -0.07
CA MET A 146 0.27 -3.41 -0.26
C MET A 146 -0.20 -3.45 -1.72
N VAL A 147 0.40 -2.66 -2.62
CA VAL A 147 -0.03 -2.59 -4.02
C VAL A 147 0.29 -3.92 -4.72
N PRO A 148 -0.70 -4.60 -5.31
CA PRO A 148 -0.51 -5.90 -5.93
C PRO A 148 0.54 -5.90 -7.04
N SER A 149 1.48 -6.83 -6.94
CA SER A 149 2.51 -7.04 -7.94
C SER A 149 1.94 -7.71 -9.21
N PRO A 150 2.73 -7.86 -10.28
CA PRO A 150 2.28 -8.60 -11.46
C PRO A 150 1.88 -10.05 -11.19
N SER A 151 2.55 -10.75 -10.26
CA SER A 151 2.15 -12.12 -9.90
C SER A 151 0.80 -12.15 -9.19
N ASP A 152 0.55 -11.18 -8.31
CA ASP A 152 -0.64 -11.17 -7.46
C ASP A 152 -1.90 -10.89 -8.28
N ARG A 153 -1.74 -10.17 -9.40
CA ARG A 153 -2.82 -9.81 -10.33
C ARG A 153 -3.03 -10.83 -11.44
N GLN A 154 -2.16 -11.82 -11.59
CA GLN A 154 -2.18 -12.77 -12.71
C GLN A 154 -3.54 -13.45 -12.85
N SER A 155 -4.18 -13.75 -11.73
CA SER A 155 -5.42 -14.50 -11.69
C SER A 155 -6.66 -13.66 -11.51
N TRP A 156 -6.64 -12.32 -11.48
CA TRP A 156 -7.80 -11.49 -11.10
C TRP A 156 -9.04 -11.55 -12.00
N ILE A 157 -8.93 -12.16 -13.19
CA ILE A 157 -10.02 -12.23 -14.18
C ILE A 157 -11.34 -12.75 -13.59
N PRO A 158 -11.41 -13.85 -12.81
CA PRO A 158 -12.65 -14.34 -12.20
C PRO A 158 -13.28 -13.35 -11.23
N ILE A 159 -12.48 -12.62 -10.43
CA ILE A 159 -13.01 -11.56 -9.55
C ILE A 159 -13.64 -10.46 -10.40
N LEU A 160 -12.94 -10.01 -11.45
CA LEU A 160 -13.46 -8.95 -12.33
C LEU A 160 -14.75 -9.38 -13.02
N ILE A 161 -14.81 -10.62 -13.54
CA ILE A 161 -16.02 -11.19 -14.13
C ILE A 161 -17.14 -11.24 -13.09
N GLY A 162 -16.86 -11.72 -11.87
CA GLY A 162 -17.86 -11.78 -10.79
C GLY A 162 -18.44 -10.40 -10.46
N VAL A 163 -17.58 -9.38 -10.35
CA VAL A 163 -18.01 -7.99 -10.13
C VAL A 163 -18.89 -7.48 -11.27
N ILE A 164 -18.51 -7.74 -12.53
CA ILE A 164 -19.29 -7.33 -13.70
C ILE A 164 -20.64 -8.04 -13.74
N VAL A 165 -20.69 -9.34 -13.44
CA VAL A 165 -21.94 -10.12 -13.42
C VAL A 165 -22.88 -9.61 -12.34
N ILE A 166 -22.36 -9.34 -11.13
CA ILE A 166 -23.16 -8.75 -10.04
C ILE A 166 -23.68 -7.38 -10.46
N PHE A 167 -22.81 -6.54 -11.03
CA PHE A 167 -23.18 -5.20 -11.48
C PHE A 167 -24.27 -5.22 -12.56
N ILE A 168 -24.13 -6.05 -13.60
CA ILE A 168 -25.14 -6.22 -14.64
C ILE A 168 -26.44 -6.79 -14.04
N GLY A 169 -26.35 -7.76 -13.14
CA GLY A 169 -27.51 -8.31 -12.44
C GLY A 169 -28.30 -7.23 -11.69
N LEU A 170 -27.60 -6.35 -10.96
CA LEU A 170 -28.23 -5.21 -10.28
C LEU A 170 -28.91 -4.24 -11.24
N LEU A 171 -28.30 -3.99 -12.42
CA LEU A 171 -28.92 -3.14 -13.45
C LEU A 171 -30.18 -3.77 -14.05
N LEU A 172 -30.17 -5.08 -14.29
CA LEU A 172 -31.28 -5.81 -14.92
C LEU A 172 -32.47 -6.01 -13.98
N VAL A 173 -32.23 -6.20 -12.68
CA VAL A 173 -33.29 -6.32 -11.67
C VAL A 173 -34.06 -5.00 -11.49
N GLY A 174 -33.44 -3.88 -11.86
CA GLY A 174 -33.93 -2.55 -11.50
C GLY A 174 -33.69 -2.32 -10.02
N LEU A 175 -32.82 -1.37 -9.68
CA LEU A 175 -32.65 -0.93 -8.30
C LEU A 175 -33.93 -0.18 -7.93
N ASP A 176 -34.81 -0.81 -7.15
CA ASP A 176 -35.90 -0.09 -6.54
C ASP A 176 -35.35 0.98 -5.58
N ASP A 177 -36.18 1.99 -5.26
CA ASP A 177 -35.77 3.07 -4.36
C ASP A 177 -35.29 2.51 -3.00
N LEU A 178 -35.78 1.34 -2.58
CA LEU A 178 -35.41 0.67 -1.33
C LEU A 178 -33.97 0.11 -1.35
N ILE A 179 -33.56 -0.56 -2.43
CA ILE A 179 -32.20 -1.06 -2.60
C ILE A 179 -31.25 0.14 -2.75
N PHE A 180 -31.62 1.15 -3.53
CA PHE A 180 -30.81 2.36 -3.67
C PHE A 180 -30.59 3.08 -2.32
N LEU A 181 -31.66 3.27 -1.53
CA LEU A 181 -31.55 3.90 -0.19
C LEU A 181 -30.67 3.10 0.77
N ARG A 182 -30.62 1.77 0.63
CA ARG A 182 -29.83 0.89 1.49
C ARG A 182 -28.37 0.78 1.04
N PHE A 183 -28.11 0.74 -0.26
CA PHE A 183 -26.77 0.54 -0.81
C PHE A 183 -25.97 1.82 -0.94
N THR A 184 -26.59 2.96 -1.26
CA THR A 184 -25.88 4.23 -1.48
C THR A 184 -25.09 4.68 -0.26
N PRO A 185 -25.64 4.68 0.98
CA PRO A 185 -24.86 5.07 2.17
C PRO A 185 -23.68 4.13 2.43
N ILE A 186 -23.85 2.83 2.16
CA ILE A 186 -22.78 1.84 2.30
C ILE A 186 -21.68 2.15 1.29
N LEU A 187 -22.03 2.32 0.00
CA LEU A 187 -21.10 2.64 -1.06
C LEU A 187 -20.36 3.96 -0.80
N GLU A 188 -21.06 5.00 -0.36
CA GLU A 188 -20.45 6.26 0.02
C GLU A 188 -19.41 6.10 1.12
N GLU A 189 -19.72 5.33 2.17
CA GLU A 189 -18.76 5.08 3.25
C GLU A 189 -17.53 4.31 2.74
N TRP A 190 -17.73 3.28 1.90
CA TRP A 190 -16.61 2.57 1.27
C TRP A 190 -15.74 3.50 0.42
N LEU A 191 -16.36 4.35 -0.40
CA LEU A 191 -15.63 5.31 -1.23
C LEU A 191 -14.89 6.35 -0.37
N ARG A 192 -15.49 6.82 0.73
CA ARG A 192 -14.83 7.72 1.69
C ARG A 192 -13.63 7.04 2.37
N LEU A 193 -13.76 5.78 2.78
CA LEU A 193 -12.67 5.01 3.38
C LEU A 193 -11.52 4.79 2.39
N ILE A 194 -11.82 4.43 1.14
CA ILE A 194 -10.81 4.30 0.08
C ILE A 194 -10.14 5.64 -0.15
N ALA A 195 -10.92 6.73 -0.25
CA ALA A 195 -10.37 8.06 -0.44
C ALA A 195 -9.49 8.49 0.75
N LEU A 196 -9.87 8.19 1.99
CA LEU A 196 -9.07 8.42 3.20
C LEU A 196 -7.74 7.65 3.12
N VAL A 197 -7.76 6.38 2.75
CA VAL A 197 -6.56 5.55 2.62
C VAL A 197 -5.65 6.06 1.49
N LEU A 198 -6.21 6.43 0.35
CA LEU A 198 -5.45 6.95 -0.80
C LEU A 198 -4.87 8.34 -0.50
N ALA A 199 -5.66 9.24 0.07
CA ALA A 199 -5.22 10.59 0.44
C ALA A 199 -4.18 10.52 1.56
N GLY A 200 -4.44 9.75 2.61
CA GLY A 200 -3.50 9.52 3.71
C GLY A 200 -2.20 8.90 3.21
N SER A 201 -2.26 7.84 2.39
CA SER A 201 -1.09 7.26 1.74
C SER A 201 -0.32 8.30 0.92
N THR A 202 -1.01 9.11 0.12
CA THR A 202 -0.39 10.17 -0.69
C THR A 202 0.32 11.20 0.18
N ILE A 203 -0.32 11.68 1.24
CA ILE A 203 0.27 12.62 2.21
C ILE A 203 1.54 12.01 2.82
N ILE A 204 1.47 10.77 3.31
CA ILE A 204 2.60 10.05 3.89
C ILE A 204 3.76 9.96 2.88
N HIS A 205 3.47 9.57 1.64
CA HIS A 205 4.48 9.45 0.60
C HIS A 205 5.10 10.79 0.24
N LEU A 206 4.32 11.87 0.18
CA LEU A 206 4.84 13.22 -0.09
C LEU A 206 5.73 13.73 1.04
N THR A 207 5.33 13.50 2.30
CA THR A 207 6.10 13.87 3.50
C THR A 207 7.49 13.24 3.50
N ILE A 208 7.65 12.02 2.97
CA ILE A 208 8.94 11.34 2.89
C ILE A 208 9.67 11.65 1.57
N LEU A 209 8.94 11.71 0.45
CA LEU A 209 9.52 11.89 -0.88
C LEU A 209 10.17 13.26 -1.04
N LEU A 210 9.51 14.34 -0.60
CA LEU A 210 10.01 15.70 -0.80
C LEU A 210 11.35 15.94 -0.08
N PRO A 211 11.51 15.60 1.23
CA PRO A 211 12.80 15.70 1.90
C PRO A 211 13.87 14.80 1.26
N THR A 212 13.53 13.54 0.93
CA THR A 212 14.48 12.60 0.34
C THR A 212 14.99 13.09 -1.02
N TRP A 213 14.10 13.63 -1.85
CA TRP A 213 14.45 14.20 -3.15
C TRP A 213 15.35 15.45 -3.01
N PHE A 214 15.04 16.33 -2.05
CA PHE A 214 15.84 17.53 -1.80
C PHE A 214 17.23 17.18 -1.29
N ALA A 215 17.32 16.28 -0.31
CA ALA A 215 18.58 15.76 0.22
C ALA A 215 19.42 15.11 -0.88
N ARG A 216 18.79 14.30 -1.75
CA ARG A 216 19.47 13.72 -2.92
C ARG A 216 20.06 14.80 -3.81
N LYS A 217 19.29 15.85 -4.15
CA LYS A 217 19.76 16.95 -5.02
C LYS A 217 20.97 17.67 -4.41
N ILE A 218 20.93 17.96 -3.11
CA ILE A 218 22.05 18.60 -2.41
C ILE A 218 23.29 17.72 -2.46
N ILE A 219 23.17 16.45 -2.05
CA ILE A 219 24.31 15.52 -2.00
C ILE A 219 24.89 15.28 -3.40
N SER A 220 24.06 15.16 -4.42
CA SER A 220 24.51 14.97 -5.81
C SER A 220 25.33 16.17 -6.30
N ARG A 221 24.91 17.40 -5.95
CA ARG A 221 25.66 18.62 -6.27
C ARG A 221 26.98 18.69 -5.51
N LEU A 222 27.00 18.33 -4.23
CA LEU A 222 28.21 18.37 -3.40
C LEU A 222 29.25 17.31 -3.79
N THR A 223 28.79 16.13 -4.23
CA THR A 223 29.66 14.98 -4.53
C THR A 223 30.03 14.85 -6.01
N GLY A 224 29.45 15.68 -6.89
CA GLY A 224 29.64 15.58 -8.34
C GLY A 224 29.10 14.28 -8.95
N THR A 225 28.36 13.47 -8.19
CA THR A 225 27.84 12.18 -8.66
C THR A 225 26.51 12.38 -9.37
N GLN A 226 26.47 12.08 -10.67
CA GLN A 226 25.22 11.90 -11.41
C GLN A 226 25.06 10.40 -11.69
N LEU A 227 24.03 9.78 -11.11
CA LEU A 227 23.67 8.42 -11.47
C LEU A 227 23.09 8.45 -12.89
N VAL A 228 23.83 7.87 -13.85
CA VAL A 228 23.36 7.66 -15.21
C VAL A 228 22.13 6.75 -15.13
N ARG A 229 21.00 7.22 -15.65
CA ARG A 229 19.80 6.39 -15.79
C ARG A 229 20.17 5.22 -16.71
N VAL A 230 20.10 4.00 -16.19
CA VAL A 230 20.01 2.76 -16.98
C VAL A 230 18.54 2.35 -17.02
#